data_AF-A0A0F9JQA2-F1
#
_entry.id   AF-A0A0F9JQA2-F1
#
_cell.length_a   1.000
_cell.length_b   1.000
_cell.length_c   1.000
_cell.angle_alpha   90.00
_cell.angle_beta   90.00
_cell.angle_gamma   90.00
#
_symmetry.space_group_name_H-M   'P 1'
#
loop_
_entity.id
_entity.type
_entity.pdbx_description
1 polymer ?
#
loop_
_entity_poly.entity_id
_entity_poly.type
_entity_poly.pdbx_seq_one_letter_code
_entity_poly.pdbx_strand_id
1 'polypeptide(L)'
;MRLIELKNGGEIWQFDSVAEVTGFSTAAKFMSLSEGFVGEDLQSWDAVQKRTERDWAEGMYTLNQFVERLRKMEIPEIKSHKRKVQFNDHEGDEVDYDRLYSGQAFYRKSERESVEGSTIVTVVIDTTTPAHKDSTNILWRGAAAIALTEILEEKGYSVNLWVVNGTELYEGSSRPIMTACCLKRCSDPLDSSTLINTVAGWFYRTVTFTLLFTICGKQGKKPAMGLGKCHTPSQDELDYITPDELRMYLAGVFSFDGTISAIRHELNRINEHNHS
;
A
#
# COMPACT_ATOMS: atom_id res chain seq x y z
N MET A 1 16.33 -1.55 -4.55
CA MET A 1 15.43 -2.18 -5.54
C MET A 1 15.67 -3.67 -5.52
N ARG A 2 14.63 -4.45 -5.23
CA ARG A 2 14.67 -5.90 -5.08
C ARG A 2 13.78 -6.54 -6.15
N LEU A 3 14.27 -7.59 -6.81
CA LEU A 3 13.48 -8.45 -7.69
C LEU A 3 13.02 -9.67 -6.90
N ILE A 4 11.73 -9.99 -6.97
CA ILE A 4 11.11 -11.15 -6.34
C ILE A 4 10.43 -11.97 -7.44
N GLU A 5 10.78 -13.24 -7.57
CA GLU A 5 10.11 -14.16 -8.49
C GLU A 5 8.85 -14.75 -7.84
N LEU A 6 7.74 -14.73 -8.58
CA LEU A 6 6.47 -15.28 -8.16
C LEU A 6 6.35 -16.76 -8.53
N LYS A 7 5.52 -17.50 -7.79
CA LYS A 7 5.23 -18.93 -8.07
C LYS A 7 4.67 -19.18 -9.47
N ASN A 8 3.95 -18.21 -10.04
CA ASN A 8 3.40 -18.27 -11.40
C ASN A 8 4.42 -17.89 -12.49
N GLY A 9 5.68 -17.63 -12.12
CA GLY A 9 6.75 -17.18 -13.03
C GLY A 9 6.70 -15.68 -13.36
N GLY A 10 5.84 -14.91 -12.69
CA GLY A 10 5.85 -13.45 -12.72
C GLY A 10 6.96 -12.84 -11.86
N GLU A 11 7.06 -11.51 -11.89
CA GLU A 11 8.11 -10.75 -11.19
C GLU A 11 7.49 -9.60 -10.39
N ILE A 12 7.96 -9.35 -9.17
CA ILE A 12 7.74 -8.10 -8.43
C ILE A 12 9.05 -7.35 -8.30
N TRP A 13 9.06 -6.12 -8.78
CA TRP A 13 10.11 -5.14 -8.55
C TRP A 13 9.70 -4.27 -7.35
N GLN A 14 10.29 -4.56 -6.20
CA GLN A 14 10.00 -3.87 -4.95
C GLN A 14 11.05 -2.79 -4.64
N PHE A 15 10.60 -1.63 -4.17
CA PHE A 15 11.45 -0.49 -3.83
C PHE A 15 10.90 0.22 -2.58
N ASP A 16 11.82 0.72 -1.76
CA ASP A 16 11.49 1.48 -0.54
C ASP A 16 11.26 2.96 -0.86
N SER A 17 11.82 3.43 -1.98
CA SER A 17 11.55 4.74 -2.54
C SER A 17 11.63 4.73 -4.07
N VAL A 18 10.80 5.56 -4.71
CA VAL A 18 10.86 5.80 -6.16
C VAL A 18 12.22 6.39 -6.59
N ALA A 19 12.92 7.09 -5.69
CA ALA A 19 14.24 7.66 -5.95
C ALA A 19 15.33 6.61 -6.19
N GLU A 20 15.10 5.33 -5.85
CA GLU A 20 16.03 4.24 -6.11
C GLU A 20 16.15 3.88 -7.61
N VAL A 21 15.25 4.41 -8.44
CA VAL A 21 15.22 4.13 -9.87
C VAL A 21 16.25 5.04 -10.55
N THR A 22 17.45 4.56 -10.84
CA THR A 22 18.54 5.41 -11.38
C THR A 22 18.38 5.84 -12.86
N GLY A 23 17.35 5.36 -13.56
CA GLY A 23 17.07 5.70 -14.96
C GLY A 23 15.87 6.62 -15.08
N PHE A 24 16.03 7.76 -15.74
CA PHE A 24 14.91 8.65 -16.09
C PHE A 24 14.72 8.65 -17.60
N SER A 25 13.53 8.28 -18.07
CA SER A 25 13.14 8.38 -19.46
C SER A 25 12.16 9.54 -19.62
N THR A 26 12.41 10.43 -20.56
CA THR A 26 11.61 11.64 -20.74
C THR A 26 10.18 11.30 -21.12
N ALA A 27 9.21 11.94 -20.46
CA ALA A 27 7.78 11.72 -20.72
C ALA A 27 7.36 12.10 -22.15
N ALA A 28 8.14 12.96 -22.83
CA ALA A 28 7.97 13.28 -24.24
C ALA A 28 7.86 12.07 -25.17
N LYS A 29 8.49 10.93 -24.80
CA LYS A 29 8.36 9.67 -25.54
C LYS A 29 6.95 9.06 -25.47
N PHE A 30 6.15 9.45 -24.48
CA PHE A 30 4.81 8.93 -24.21
C PHE A 30 3.71 9.91 -24.63
N MET A 31 3.97 11.22 -24.58
CA MET A 31 3.01 12.27 -24.92
C MET A 31 2.51 12.17 -26.38
N SER A 32 3.32 11.64 -27.30
CA SER A 32 2.94 11.46 -28.70
C SER A 32 1.99 10.27 -28.95
N LEU A 33 1.65 9.48 -27.91
CA LEU A 33 0.90 8.23 -28.07
C LEU A 33 -0.64 8.41 -28.05
N SER A 34 -1.18 9.55 -27.60
CA SER A 34 -2.63 9.80 -27.61
C SER A 34 -3.00 11.27 -27.40
N GLU A 35 -4.00 11.77 -28.14
CA GLU A 35 -4.74 12.98 -27.75
C GLU A 35 -5.37 12.75 -26.35
N GLY A 36 -5.05 13.59 -25.37
CA GLY A 36 -5.52 13.43 -23.97
C GLY A 36 -4.53 12.73 -23.02
N PHE A 37 -3.22 12.75 -23.32
CA PHE A 37 -2.20 12.27 -22.38
C PHE A 37 -2.09 13.20 -21.15
N VAL A 38 -2.38 12.67 -19.96
CA VAL A 38 -2.24 13.36 -18.66
C VAL A 38 -0.91 12.96 -18.01
N GLY A 39 0.19 13.58 -18.44
CA GLY A 39 1.51 13.43 -17.83
C GLY A 39 2.32 14.70 -18.01
N GLU A 40 3.47 14.79 -17.34
CA GLU A 40 4.29 16.00 -17.32
C GLU A 40 5.65 15.74 -17.94
N ASP A 41 6.16 16.71 -18.69
CA ASP A 41 7.51 16.64 -19.27
C ASP A 41 8.58 16.95 -18.22
N LEU A 42 8.87 15.95 -17.40
CA LEU A 42 9.93 15.99 -16.41
C LEU A 42 11.18 15.34 -17.02
N GLN A 43 12.36 15.85 -16.68
CA GLN A 43 13.62 15.43 -17.30
C GLN A 43 14.55 14.71 -16.31
N SER A 44 14.21 14.70 -15.02
CA SER A 44 15.03 14.11 -13.95
C SER A 44 14.20 13.75 -12.73
N TRP A 45 14.75 12.92 -11.84
CA TRP A 45 14.16 12.60 -10.55
C TRP A 45 14.07 13.79 -9.61
N ASP A 46 15.05 14.71 -9.66
CA ASP A 46 14.98 15.98 -8.93
C ASP A 46 13.79 16.83 -9.39
N ALA A 47 13.48 16.83 -10.70
CA ALA A 47 12.29 17.50 -11.21
C ALA A 47 10.99 16.83 -10.75
N VAL A 48 10.95 15.49 -10.67
CA VAL A 48 9.81 14.74 -10.10
C VAL A 48 9.62 15.08 -8.63
N GLN A 49 10.69 15.03 -7.83
CA GLN A 49 10.62 15.32 -6.40
C GLN A 49 10.13 16.76 -6.16
N LYS A 50 10.72 17.74 -6.85
CA LYS A 50 10.25 19.13 -6.78
C LYS A 50 8.82 19.29 -7.24
N ARG A 51 8.34 18.45 -8.16
CA ARG A 51 6.95 18.47 -8.62
C ARG A 51 6.00 17.87 -7.60
N THR A 52 6.40 16.82 -6.89
CA THR A 52 5.60 16.21 -5.82
C THR A 52 5.50 17.08 -4.58
N GLU A 53 6.52 17.90 -4.31
CA GLU A 53 6.54 18.86 -3.19
C GLU A 53 5.67 20.10 -3.43
N ARG A 54 5.13 20.31 -4.65
CA ARG A 54 4.24 21.45 -4.94
C ARG A 54 2.85 21.21 -4.39
N ASP A 55 2.26 22.28 -3.86
CA ASP A 55 0.86 22.31 -3.47
C ASP A 55 -0.04 21.96 -4.65
N TRP A 56 -0.92 20.99 -4.43
CA TRP A 56 -1.91 20.56 -5.41
C TRP A 56 -3.33 20.64 -4.81
N ALA A 57 -3.95 21.82 -4.95
CA ALA A 57 -5.22 22.13 -4.31
C ALA A 57 -6.35 21.17 -4.70
N GLU A 58 -6.47 20.75 -5.97
CA GLU A 58 -7.53 19.84 -6.39
C GLU A 58 -7.36 18.42 -5.80
N GLY A 59 -6.11 17.95 -5.75
CA GLY A 59 -5.77 16.68 -5.10
C GLY A 59 -6.11 16.71 -3.61
N MET A 60 -5.69 17.76 -2.91
CA MET A 60 -5.99 17.95 -1.48
C MET A 60 -7.50 18.11 -1.23
N TYR A 61 -8.23 18.81 -2.10
CA TYR A 61 -9.68 18.88 -2.01
C TYR A 61 -10.31 17.48 -2.09
N THR A 62 -9.88 16.66 -3.06
CA THR A 62 -10.38 15.29 -3.23
C THR A 62 -10.05 14.41 -2.02
N LEU A 63 -8.83 14.52 -1.48
CA LEU A 63 -8.40 13.83 -0.27
C LEU A 63 -9.31 14.20 0.92
N ASN A 64 -9.53 15.49 1.15
CA ASN A 64 -10.37 15.98 2.24
C ASN A 64 -11.81 15.47 2.15
N GLN A 65 -12.36 15.33 0.93
CA GLN A 65 -13.68 14.71 0.75
C GLN A 65 -13.70 13.25 1.25
N PHE A 66 -12.65 12.47 1.00
CA PHE A 66 -12.53 11.11 1.53
C PHE A 66 -12.37 11.10 3.05
N VAL A 67 -11.51 11.94 3.60
CA VAL A 67 -11.31 12.09 5.06
C VAL A 67 -12.65 12.34 5.76
N GLU A 68 -13.41 13.33 5.29
CA GLU A 68 -14.71 13.69 5.88
C GLU A 68 -15.76 12.58 5.78
N ARG A 69 -15.71 11.73 4.74
CA ARG A 69 -16.61 10.58 4.62
C ARG A 69 -16.16 9.42 5.50
N LEU A 70 -14.86 9.14 5.56
CA LEU A 70 -14.30 8.06 6.36
C LEU A 70 -14.41 8.33 7.86
N ARG A 71 -14.31 9.59 8.32
CA ARG A 71 -14.59 9.97 9.71
C ARG A 71 -15.99 9.60 10.20
N LYS A 72 -16.95 9.51 9.27
CA LYS A 72 -18.35 9.13 9.56
C LYS A 72 -18.55 7.62 9.57
N MET A 73 -17.53 6.84 9.24
CA MET A 73 -17.59 5.38 9.29
C MET A 73 -17.13 4.87 10.65
N GLU A 74 -17.76 3.80 11.10
CA GLU A 74 -17.27 3.05 12.25
C GLU A 74 -15.99 2.32 11.84
N ILE A 75 -14.88 2.74 12.43
CA ILE A 75 -13.58 2.08 12.30
C ILE A 75 -13.36 1.31 13.60
N PRO A 76 -12.91 0.04 13.53
CA PRO A 76 -12.60 -0.74 14.72
C PRO A 76 -11.75 0.01 15.73
N GLU A 77 -11.99 -0.29 16.99
CA GLU A 77 -11.08 0.07 18.06
C GLU A 77 -9.87 -0.87 18.07
N ILE A 78 -8.73 -0.32 18.50
CA ILE A 78 -7.50 -1.07 18.67
C ILE A 78 -7.65 -2.01 19.85
N LYS A 79 -7.55 -3.32 19.58
CA LYS A 79 -7.31 -4.32 20.62
C LYS A 79 -6.01 -5.04 20.28
N SER A 80 -4.93 -4.72 20.98
CA SER A 80 -3.70 -5.52 20.91
C SER A 80 -3.81 -6.64 21.94
N HIS A 81 -3.60 -7.89 21.54
CA HIS A 81 -3.59 -9.00 22.48
C HIS A 81 -2.15 -9.31 22.89
N LYS A 82 -1.76 -8.91 24.09
CA LYS A 82 -0.45 -9.26 24.65
C LYS A 82 -0.60 -10.48 25.57
N ARG A 83 0.29 -11.46 25.41
CA ARG A 83 0.40 -12.55 26.39
C ARG A 83 1.00 -11.97 27.67
N LYS A 84 0.26 -12.08 28.77
CA LYS A 84 0.77 -11.76 30.09
C LYS A 84 0.82 -13.05 30.89
N VAL A 85 1.97 -13.25 31.50
CA VAL A 85 2.14 -14.32 32.47
C VAL A 85 1.46 -13.87 33.75
N GLN A 86 0.41 -14.58 34.15
CA GLN A 86 -0.17 -14.44 35.47
C GLN A 86 0.23 -15.63 36.33
N PHE A 87 0.39 -15.37 37.62
CA PHE A 87 0.65 -16.40 38.60
C PHE A 87 -0.57 -16.52 39.51
N ASN A 88 -1.01 -17.73 39.80
CA ASN A 88 -2.03 -18.00 40.79
C ASN A 88 -1.65 -19.19 41.69
N ASP A 89 -2.48 -19.49 42.69
CA ASP A 89 -2.22 -20.52 43.69
C ASP A 89 -2.86 -21.88 43.36
N HIS A 90 -3.65 -21.98 42.28
CA HIS A 90 -4.62 -23.07 42.12
C HIS A 90 -4.59 -23.75 40.75
N GLU A 91 -4.22 -23.05 39.68
CA GLU A 91 -4.37 -23.53 38.30
C GLU A 91 -3.31 -22.94 37.35
N GLY A 92 -2.53 -23.77 36.67
CA GLY A 92 -1.59 -23.31 35.65
C GLY A 92 -0.91 -24.46 34.92
N ASP A 93 -0.29 -24.14 33.79
CA ASP A 93 0.36 -25.14 32.92
C ASP A 93 1.77 -25.50 33.42
N GLU A 94 2.41 -24.58 34.14
CA GLU A 94 3.77 -24.71 34.67
C GLU A 94 3.84 -24.26 36.13
N VAL A 95 4.72 -24.87 36.93
CA VAL A 95 4.99 -24.48 38.32
C VAL A 95 6.33 -23.75 38.40
N ASP A 96 6.34 -22.58 39.03
CA ASP A 96 7.54 -21.82 39.37
C ASP A 96 8.00 -22.20 40.79
N TYR A 97 9.08 -22.98 40.87
CA TYR A 97 9.58 -23.51 42.15
C TYR A 97 10.11 -22.42 43.08
N ASP A 98 10.70 -21.35 42.55
CA ASP A 98 11.23 -20.26 43.38
C ASP A 98 10.07 -19.52 44.08
N ARG A 99 8.97 -19.28 43.35
CA ARG A 99 7.75 -18.68 43.91
C ARG A 99 7.08 -19.61 44.92
N LEU A 100 7.03 -20.91 44.63
CA LEU A 100 6.50 -21.92 45.55
C LEU A 100 7.24 -21.92 46.89
N TYR A 101 8.58 -21.93 46.87
CA TYR A 101 9.37 -21.90 48.10
C TYR A 101 9.25 -20.55 48.85
N SER A 102 8.97 -19.47 48.14
CA SER A 102 8.71 -18.15 48.74
C SER A 102 7.29 -17.95 49.27
N GLY A 103 6.39 -18.92 49.11
CA GLY A 103 4.99 -18.85 49.54
C GLY A 103 4.14 -17.86 48.72
N GLN A 104 4.54 -17.56 47.48
CA GLN A 104 3.78 -16.73 46.54
C GLN A 104 3.04 -17.61 45.54
N ALA A 105 2.03 -17.05 44.86
CA ALA A 105 1.41 -17.63 43.68
C ALA A 105 2.45 -18.18 42.70
N PHE A 106 2.35 -19.48 42.42
CA PHE A 106 3.41 -20.28 41.81
C PHE A 106 2.97 -21.07 40.58
N TYR A 107 1.66 -21.22 40.35
CA TYR A 107 1.16 -21.73 39.07
C TYR A 107 1.19 -20.63 38.03
N ARG A 108 1.98 -20.86 36.99
CA ARG A 108 2.14 -19.97 35.84
C ARG A 108 1.06 -20.28 34.81
N LYS A 109 0.26 -19.27 34.47
CA LYS A 109 -0.74 -19.34 33.40
C LYS A 109 -0.48 -18.22 32.41
N SER A 110 -0.41 -18.58 31.12
CA SER A 110 -0.28 -17.59 30.05
C SER A 110 -1.68 -17.22 29.56
N GLU A 111 -2.17 -16.05 29.98
CA GLU A 111 -3.44 -15.52 29.46
C GLU A 111 -3.17 -14.41 28.44
N ARG A 112 -4.05 -14.32 27.43
CA ARG A 112 -4.05 -13.20 26.49
C ARG A 112 -4.84 -12.07 27.13
N GLU A 113 -4.15 -10.99 27.49
CA GLU A 113 -4.78 -9.77 27.96
C GLU A 113 -4.92 -8.80 26.77
N SER A 114 -6.08 -8.17 26.64
CA SER A 114 -6.24 -7.05 25.71
C SER A 114 -5.51 -5.85 26.31
N VAL A 115 -4.44 -5.43 25.66
CA VAL A 115 -3.64 -4.25 26.00
C VAL A 115 -3.82 -3.22 24.89
N GLU A 116 -3.82 -1.94 25.24
CA GLU A 116 -3.66 -0.88 24.24
C GLU A 116 -2.23 -0.92 23.71
N GLY A 117 -2.06 -1.27 22.44
CA GLY A 117 -0.76 -1.33 21.78
C GLY A 117 -0.91 -0.95 20.31
N SER A 118 0.10 -0.31 19.74
CA SER A 118 0.06 0.05 18.32
C SER A 118 0.03 -1.23 17.47
N THR A 119 -1.07 -1.39 16.74
CA THR A 119 -1.24 -2.45 15.75
C THR A 119 -0.77 -1.92 14.40
N ILE A 120 0.14 -2.65 13.76
CA ILE A 120 0.61 -2.31 12.41
C ILE A 120 -0.45 -2.75 11.40
N VAL A 121 -0.82 -1.85 10.51
CA VAL A 121 -1.73 -2.12 9.40
C VAL A 121 -1.03 -1.75 8.10
N THR A 122 -1.04 -2.64 7.11
CA THR A 122 -0.55 -2.31 5.77
C THR A 122 -1.71 -2.00 4.83
N VAL A 123 -1.74 -0.81 4.23
CA VAL A 123 -2.66 -0.46 3.15
C VAL A 123 -1.91 -0.57 1.82
N VAL A 124 -2.44 -1.38 0.90
CA VAL A 124 -1.88 -1.57 -0.45
C VAL A 124 -2.85 -1.06 -1.50
N ILE A 125 -2.37 -0.20 -2.39
CA ILE A 125 -3.17 0.45 -3.43
C ILE A 125 -2.77 -0.08 -4.80
N ASP A 126 -3.71 -0.67 -5.54
CA ASP A 126 -3.49 -0.99 -6.95
C ASP A 126 -3.76 0.24 -7.82
N THR A 127 -2.71 0.82 -8.40
CA THR A 127 -2.79 1.92 -9.36
C THR A 127 -2.89 1.46 -10.81
N THR A 128 -2.91 0.14 -11.06
CA THR A 128 -3.07 -0.42 -12.40
C THR A 128 -4.33 0.13 -13.04
N THR A 129 -4.13 0.78 -14.18
CA THR A 129 -5.18 1.51 -14.88
C THR A 129 -5.05 1.30 -16.38
N PRO A 130 -6.08 0.75 -17.04
CA PRO A 130 -6.12 0.64 -18.50
C PRO A 130 -6.08 2.01 -19.18
N ALA A 131 -5.51 2.07 -20.38
CA ALA A 131 -5.36 3.33 -21.14
C ALA A 131 -6.68 4.08 -21.42
N HIS A 132 -7.80 3.36 -21.51
CA HIS A 132 -9.13 3.94 -21.77
C HIS A 132 -9.81 4.53 -20.52
N LYS A 133 -9.20 4.43 -19.33
CA LYS A 133 -9.73 5.01 -18.10
C LYS A 133 -9.17 6.41 -17.87
N ASP A 134 -10.04 7.29 -17.38
CA ASP A 134 -9.66 8.65 -17.00
C ASP A 134 -8.64 8.65 -15.85
N SER A 135 -7.65 9.55 -15.93
CA SER A 135 -6.66 9.82 -14.90
C SER A 135 -7.24 10.08 -13.50
N THR A 136 -8.43 10.66 -13.43
CA THR A 136 -9.16 10.97 -12.20
C THR A 136 -9.54 9.69 -11.44
N ASN A 137 -9.76 8.59 -12.15
CA ASN A 137 -10.08 7.30 -11.51
C ASN A 137 -8.89 6.73 -10.74
N ILE A 138 -7.66 7.04 -11.15
CA ILE A 138 -6.43 6.63 -10.45
C ILE A 138 -6.34 7.36 -9.11
N LEU A 139 -6.60 8.67 -9.16
CA LEU A 139 -6.57 9.55 -7.99
C LEU A 139 -7.52 9.08 -6.90
N TRP A 140 -8.73 8.63 -7.23
CA TRP A 140 -9.71 8.23 -6.21
C TRP A 140 -9.22 7.10 -5.30
N ARG A 141 -8.58 6.07 -5.87
CA ARG A 141 -8.01 4.96 -5.08
C ARG A 141 -6.87 5.45 -4.19
N GLY A 142 -5.97 6.24 -4.76
CA GLY A 142 -4.86 6.85 -4.05
C GLY A 142 -5.29 7.73 -2.89
N ALA A 143 -6.17 8.69 -3.18
CA ALA A 143 -6.71 9.63 -2.21
C ALA A 143 -7.46 8.92 -1.07
N ALA A 144 -8.29 7.92 -1.39
CA ALA A 144 -9.01 7.17 -0.36
C ALA A 144 -8.07 6.38 0.57
N ALA A 145 -6.98 5.84 0.03
CA ALA A 145 -5.99 5.11 0.83
C ALA A 145 -5.17 6.03 1.73
N ILE A 146 -4.79 7.21 1.24
CA ILE A 146 -4.12 8.25 2.05
C ILE A 146 -5.08 8.74 3.14
N ALA A 147 -6.35 9.00 2.80
CA ALA A 147 -7.36 9.37 3.79
C ALA A 147 -7.55 8.25 4.84
N LEU A 148 -7.67 6.99 4.40
CA LEU A 148 -7.76 5.86 5.32
C LEU A 148 -6.54 5.78 6.24
N THR A 149 -5.34 6.03 5.70
CA THR A 149 -4.10 6.10 6.48
C THR A 149 -4.20 7.17 7.57
N GLU A 150 -4.64 8.38 7.23
CA GLU A 150 -4.85 9.48 8.19
C GLU A 150 -5.79 9.06 9.33
N ILE A 151 -6.94 8.49 8.99
CA ILE A 151 -7.93 8.12 10.02
C ILE A 151 -7.44 6.96 10.89
N LEU A 152 -6.76 5.97 10.32
CA LEU A 152 -6.17 4.88 11.09
C LEU A 152 -5.10 5.41 12.06
N GLU A 153 -4.25 6.35 11.63
CA GLU A 153 -3.25 6.95 12.52
C GLU A 153 -3.88 7.83 13.60
N GLU A 154 -4.92 8.60 13.29
CA GLU A 154 -5.73 9.32 14.29
C GLU A 154 -6.32 8.39 15.36
N LYS A 155 -6.62 7.15 14.98
CA LYS A 155 -7.13 6.10 15.87
C LYS A 155 -6.03 5.34 16.62
N GLY A 156 -4.76 5.62 16.36
CA GLY A 156 -3.60 5.04 17.03
C GLY A 156 -2.98 3.83 16.32
N TYR A 157 -3.41 3.49 15.10
CA TYR A 157 -2.77 2.45 14.30
C TYR A 157 -1.47 2.97 13.70
N SER A 158 -0.50 2.08 13.51
CA SER A 158 0.71 2.39 12.76
C SER A 158 0.58 1.88 11.34
N VAL A 159 0.60 2.77 10.34
CA VAL A 159 0.24 2.39 8.96
C VAL A 159 1.45 2.37 8.04
N ASN A 160 1.61 1.25 7.33
CA ASN A 160 2.44 1.14 6.13
C ASN A 160 1.57 1.40 4.90
N LEU A 161 1.99 2.29 4.01
CA LEU A 161 1.29 2.57 2.75
C LEU A 161 2.14 2.10 1.57
N TRP A 162 1.56 1.24 0.73
CA TRP A 162 2.18 0.73 -0.47
C TRP A 162 1.35 1.05 -1.70
N VAL A 163 2.03 1.30 -2.80
CA VAL A 163 1.41 1.39 -4.13
C VAL A 163 1.95 0.27 -5.01
N VAL A 164 1.06 -0.34 -5.77
CA VAL A 164 1.38 -1.42 -6.71
C VAL A 164 0.85 -1.10 -8.10
N ASN A 165 1.57 -1.59 -9.11
CA ASN A 165 1.13 -1.58 -10.48
C ASN A 165 1.57 -2.87 -11.18
N GLY A 166 0.67 -3.53 -11.91
CA GLY A 166 0.94 -4.77 -12.62
C GLY A 166 0.64 -4.67 -14.12
N THR A 167 1.50 -5.29 -14.93
CA THR A 167 1.34 -5.37 -16.38
C THR A 167 2.04 -6.59 -16.99
N GLU A 168 1.55 -7.09 -18.12
CA GLU A 168 2.25 -8.02 -19.01
C GLU A 168 3.28 -7.24 -19.87
N LEU A 169 4.34 -6.76 -19.23
CA LEU A 169 5.22 -5.71 -19.76
C LEU A 169 6.02 -6.11 -21.01
N TYR A 170 6.50 -7.34 -21.10
CA TYR A 170 7.48 -7.73 -22.12
C TYR A 170 6.83 -8.18 -23.43
N GLU A 171 7.36 -7.73 -24.56
CA GLU A 171 6.89 -8.14 -25.89
C GLU A 171 6.93 -9.68 -26.05
N GLY A 172 5.80 -10.26 -26.47
CA GLY A 172 5.67 -11.70 -26.69
C GLY A 172 5.60 -12.55 -25.41
N SER A 173 5.44 -11.93 -24.23
CA SER A 173 5.29 -12.63 -22.95
C SER A 173 3.98 -12.24 -22.28
N SER A 174 3.30 -13.23 -21.69
CA SER A 174 2.12 -13.02 -20.83
C SER A 174 2.47 -13.11 -19.34
N ARG A 175 3.76 -13.03 -18.98
CA ARG A 175 4.21 -13.09 -17.59
C ARG A 175 3.89 -11.75 -16.91
N PRO A 176 3.23 -11.76 -15.74
CA PRO A 176 2.93 -10.51 -15.04
C PRO A 176 4.21 -9.94 -14.43
N ILE A 177 4.43 -8.65 -14.68
CA ILE A 177 5.47 -7.84 -14.07
C ILE A 177 4.78 -6.80 -13.21
N MET A 178 5.12 -6.80 -11.93
CA MET A 178 4.59 -5.90 -10.94
C MET A 178 5.68 -4.97 -10.42
N THR A 179 5.28 -3.76 -10.06
CA THR A 179 6.09 -2.80 -9.31
C THR A 179 5.40 -2.54 -7.99
N ALA A 180 6.17 -2.44 -6.91
CA ALA A 180 5.67 -2.16 -5.57
C ALA A 180 6.57 -1.12 -4.90
N CYS A 181 6.01 0.05 -4.58
CA CYS A 181 6.70 1.12 -3.86
C CYS A 181 6.13 1.25 -2.47
N CYS A 182 7.00 1.34 -1.46
CA CYS A 182 6.59 1.89 -0.18
C CYS A 182 6.47 3.40 -0.31
N LEU A 183 5.30 3.95 0.03
CA LEU A 183 5.06 5.38 0.05
C LEU A 183 5.26 5.98 1.44
N LYS A 184 4.97 5.19 2.48
CA LYS A 184 5.09 5.57 3.88
C LYS A 184 5.32 4.33 4.73
N ARG A 185 6.30 4.35 5.63
CA ARG A 185 6.46 3.34 6.68
C ARG A 185 5.70 3.73 7.95
N CYS A 186 5.45 2.75 8.80
CA CYS A 186 4.83 2.96 10.12
C CYS A 186 5.55 4.00 11.00
N SER A 187 6.86 4.17 10.82
CA SER A 187 7.68 5.15 11.55
C SER A 187 7.62 6.57 10.97
N ASP A 188 7.17 6.71 9.72
CA ASP A 188 7.27 7.95 8.98
C ASP A 188 6.03 8.80 9.22
N PRO A 189 6.16 10.13 9.33
CA PRO A 189 5.00 11.01 9.39
C PRO A 189 4.20 10.95 8.08
N LEU A 190 2.89 11.15 8.17
CA LEU A 190 2.02 11.24 7.00
C LEU A 190 2.21 12.59 6.28
N ASP A 191 2.91 12.60 5.15
CA ASP A 191 2.99 13.75 4.25
C ASP A 191 1.92 13.66 3.15
N SER A 192 0.69 14.03 3.50
CA SER A 192 -0.46 13.96 2.60
C SER A 192 -0.27 14.73 1.29
N SER A 193 0.47 15.85 1.30
CA SER A 193 0.66 16.71 0.11
C SER A 193 1.58 16.05 -0.93
N THR A 194 2.70 15.47 -0.46
CA THR A 194 3.60 14.72 -1.34
C THR A 194 2.95 13.41 -1.82
N LEU A 195 2.24 12.72 -0.93
CA LEU A 195 1.59 11.45 -1.23
C LEU A 195 0.46 11.61 -2.25
N ILE A 196 -0.36 12.66 -2.14
CA ILE A 196 -1.46 12.87 -3.09
C ILE A 196 -0.94 13.14 -4.51
N ASN A 197 0.18 13.86 -4.62
CA ASN A 197 0.88 14.04 -5.89
C ASN A 197 1.43 12.72 -6.44
N THR A 198 1.92 11.84 -5.57
CA THR A 198 2.51 10.54 -5.95
C THR A 198 1.47 9.55 -6.49
N VAL A 199 0.22 9.64 -6.04
CA VAL A 199 -0.89 8.80 -6.54
C VAL A 199 -1.70 9.47 -7.66
N ALA A 200 -1.26 10.65 -8.12
CA ALA A 200 -1.92 11.38 -9.18
C ALA A 200 -1.77 10.70 -10.55
N GLY A 201 -2.72 10.96 -11.45
CA GLY A 201 -2.65 10.44 -12.82
C GLY A 201 -1.41 10.88 -13.60
N TRP A 202 -0.93 12.11 -13.36
CA TRP A 202 0.30 12.61 -14.00
C TRP A 202 1.53 11.80 -13.54
N PHE A 203 1.60 11.46 -12.25
CA PHE A 203 2.70 10.69 -11.68
C PHE A 203 2.69 9.28 -12.27
N TYR A 204 1.53 8.64 -12.31
CA TYR A 204 1.38 7.33 -12.96
C TYR A 204 1.88 7.34 -14.41
N ARG A 205 1.40 8.27 -15.24
CA ARG A 205 1.76 8.28 -16.68
C ARG A 205 3.19 8.75 -16.95
N THR A 206 3.82 9.46 -16.02
CA THR A 206 5.19 9.98 -16.18
C THR A 206 6.20 9.03 -15.55
N VAL A 207 6.02 8.78 -14.25
CA VAL A 207 6.98 8.11 -13.39
C VAL A 207 6.83 6.60 -13.49
N THR A 208 5.62 6.05 -13.38
CA THR A 208 5.40 4.59 -13.49
C THR A 208 5.79 4.11 -14.88
N PHE A 209 5.47 4.85 -15.94
CA PHE A 209 5.87 4.47 -17.30
C PHE A 209 7.40 4.48 -17.45
N THR A 210 8.07 5.50 -16.92
CA THR A 210 9.54 5.56 -16.88
C THR A 210 10.16 4.38 -16.16
N LEU A 211 9.57 3.98 -15.02
CA LEU A 211 9.98 2.80 -14.28
C LEU A 211 9.84 1.53 -15.12
N LEU A 212 8.70 1.32 -15.78
CA LEU A 212 8.47 0.15 -16.63
C LEU A 212 9.49 0.05 -17.79
N PHE A 213 9.81 1.17 -18.45
CA PHE A 213 10.86 1.20 -19.47
C PHE A 213 12.25 0.91 -18.89
N THR A 214 12.54 1.40 -17.68
CA THR A 214 13.80 1.12 -16.98
C THR A 214 13.93 -0.37 -16.67
N ILE A 215 12.84 -1.02 -16.25
CA ILE A 215 12.78 -2.48 -16.02
C ILE A 215 13.08 -3.24 -17.32
N CYS A 216 12.43 -2.89 -18.43
CA CYS A 216 12.72 -3.47 -19.75
C CYS A 216 14.20 -3.33 -20.12
N GLY A 217 14.78 -2.14 -19.94
CA GLY A 217 16.19 -1.87 -20.21
C GLY A 217 17.13 -2.74 -19.37
N LYS A 218 16.86 -2.87 -18.06
CA LYS A 218 17.65 -3.72 -17.15
C LYS A 218 17.59 -5.21 -17.52
N GLN A 219 16.46 -5.67 -18.05
CA GLN A 219 16.27 -7.07 -18.44
C GLN A 219 16.67 -7.35 -19.91
N GLY A 220 17.13 -6.33 -20.65
CA GLY A 220 17.42 -6.47 -22.08
C GLY A 220 16.18 -6.88 -22.90
N LYS A 221 14.98 -6.51 -22.43
CA LYS A 221 13.69 -6.83 -23.06
C LYS A 221 13.12 -5.59 -23.74
N LYS A 222 12.24 -5.81 -24.72
CA LYS A 222 11.42 -4.77 -25.31
C LYS A 222 10.06 -4.70 -24.62
N PRO A 223 9.50 -3.50 -24.39
CA PRO A 223 8.15 -3.38 -23.88
C PRO A 223 7.14 -3.83 -24.93
N ALA A 224 6.08 -4.49 -24.50
CA ALA A 224 4.91 -4.74 -25.30
C ALA A 224 4.25 -3.42 -25.74
N MET A 225 3.52 -3.47 -26.87
CA MET A 225 2.77 -2.33 -27.37
C MET A 225 1.81 -1.80 -26.29
N GLY A 226 1.82 -0.48 -26.07
CA GLY A 226 0.99 0.15 -25.03
C GLY A 226 1.36 -0.24 -23.59
N LEU A 227 2.60 -0.70 -23.37
CA LEU A 227 3.10 -1.24 -22.09
C LEU A 227 2.45 -2.55 -21.65
N GLY A 228 1.75 -3.23 -22.56
CA GLY A 228 1.16 -4.53 -22.30
C GLY A 228 -0.25 -4.46 -21.69
N LYS A 229 -0.76 -5.63 -21.31
CA LYS A 229 -2.07 -5.77 -20.68
C LYS A 229 -1.96 -5.53 -19.19
N CYS A 230 -2.87 -4.75 -18.62
CA CYS A 230 -2.98 -4.57 -17.18
C CYS A 230 -3.14 -5.92 -16.45
N HIS A 231 -2.36 -6.11 -15.39
CA HIS A 231 -2.47 -7.24 -14.47
C HIS A 231 -2.85 -6.70 -13.10
N THR A 232 -4.04 -7.05 -12.61
CA THR A 232 -4.43 -6.73 -11.22
C THR A 232 -3.86 -7.81 -10.31
N PRO A 233 -3.03 -7.44 -9.31
CA PRO A 233 -2.47 -8.40 -8.37
C PRO A 233 -3.55 -9.22 -7.66
N SER A 234 -3.34 -10.53 -7.60
CA SER A 234 -4.08 -11.46 -6.75
C SER A 234 -3.63 -11.34 -5.30
N GLN A 235 -4.44 -11.85 -4.36
CA GLN A 235 -4.11 -11.82 -2.94
C GLN A 235 -2.76 -12.50 -2.65
N ASP A 236 -2.54 -13.71 -3.17
CA ASP A 236 -1.27 -14.45 -3.02
C ASP A 236 -0.04 -13.70 -3.53
N GLU A 237 -0.19 -12.83 -4.54
CA GLU A 237 0.92 -12.01 -5.06
C GLU A 237 1.23 -10.84 -4.12
N LEU A 238 0.22 -10.29 -3.43
CA LEU A 238 0.40 -9.21 -2.45
C LEU A 238 1.13 -9.67 -1.18
N ASP A 239 1.07 -10.95 -0.85
CA ASP A 239 1.78 -11.56 0.28
C ASP A 239 3.31 -11.43 0.16
N TYR A 240 3.82 -11.27 -1.07
CA TYR A 240 5.24 -10.99 -1.30
C TYR A 240 5.64 -9.55 -1.01
N ILE A 241 4.67 -8.63 -0.90
CA ILE A 241 4.90 -7.21 -0.66
C ILE A 241 4.98 -6.94 0.83
N THR A 242 4.02 -7.49 1.59
CA THR A 242 3.95 -7.36 3.04
C THR A 242 3.57 -8.69 3.69
N PRO A 243 4.32 -9.13 4.72
CA PRO A 243 3.94 -10.29 5.52
C PRO A 243 2.88 -9.94 6.57
N ASP A 244 2.48 -8.67 6.70
CA ASP A 244 1.56 -8.22 7.75
C ASP A 244 0.19 -8.91 7.61
N GLU A 245 -0.29 -9.48 8.72
CA GLU A 245 -1.60 -10.15 8.79
C GLU A 245 -2.75 -9.16 8.57
N LEU A 246 -2.62 -7.96 9.13
CA LEU A 246 -3.58 -6.88 8.99
C LEU A 246 -3.21 -6.01 7.80
N ARG A 247 -3.54 -6.49 6.61
CA ARG A 247 -3.39 -5.74 5.37
C ARG A 247 -4.73 -5.44 4.72
N MET A 248 -4.90 -4.28 4.12
CA MET A 248 -6.06 -3.89 3.32
C MET A 248 -5.63 -3.66 1.88
N TYR A 249 -6.45 -4.12 0.94
CA TYR A 249 -6.16 -4.00 -0.48
C TYR A 249 -7.25 -3.23 -1.22
N LEU A 250 -6.85 -2.17 -1.91
CA LEU A 250 -7.75 -1.32 -2.68
C LEU A 250 -7.45 -1.49 -4.19
N ALA A 251 -8.25 -2.32 -4.86
CA ALA A 251 -8.07 -2.64 -6.27
C ALA A 251 -9.39 -2.79 -7.03
N GLY A 252 -9.32 -2.64 -8.36
CA GLY A 252 -10.48 -2.83 -9.24
C GLY A 252 -11.58 -1.77 -9.09
N VAL A 253 -11.34 -0.68 -8.37
CA VAL A 253 -12.32 0.37 -8.12
C VAL A 253 -12.02 1.63 -8.92
N PHE A 254 -13.04 2.19 -9.56
CA PHE A 254 -12.93 3.37 -10.41
C PHE A 254 -14.05 4.37 -10.13
N SER A 255 -14.48 4.51 -8.87
CA SER A 255 -15.44 5.52 -8.44
C SER A 255 -15.19 5.90 -6.98
N PHE A 256 -15.61 7.11 -6.60
CA PHE A 256 -15.52 7.58 -5.22
C PHE A 256 -16.27 6.63 -4.27
N ASP A 257 -17.56 6.38 -4.54
CA ASP A 257 -18.43 5.56 -3.68
C ASP A 257 -18.03 4.07 -3.70
N GLY A 258 -17.53 3.58 -4.84
CA GLY A 258 -16.97 2.23 -4.92
C GLY A 258 -15.76 2.09 -4.00
N THR A 259 -14.95 3.14 -3.84
CA THR A 259 -13.71 3.06 -3.06
C THR A 259 -14.04 3.04 -1.57
N ILE A 260 -14.99 3.87 -1.16
CA ILE A 260 -15.55 3.82 0.20
C ILE A 260 -16.14 2.42 0.50
N SER A 261 -16.85 1.83 -0.46
CA SER A 261 -17.45 0.50 -0.29
C SER A 261 -16.37 -0.59 -0.14
N ALA A 262 -15.29 -0.52 -0.91
CA ALA A 262 -14.14 -1.42 -0.77
C ALA A 262 -13.44 -1.27 0.58
N ILE A 263 -13.21 -0.03 1.04
CA ILE A 263 -12.64 0.23 2.38
C ILE A 263 -13.53 -0.38 3.47
N ARG A 264 -14.85 -0.19 3.40
CA ARG A 264 -15.78 -0.78 4.36
C ARG A 264 -15.69 -2.31 4.39
N HIS A 265 -15.59 -2.93 3.22
CA HIS A 265 -15.43 -4.38 3.12
C HIS A 265 -14.16 -4.87 3.82
N GLU A 266 -13.02 -4.20 3.58
CA GLU A 266 -11.74 -4.54 4.20
C GLU A 266 -11.74 -4.31 5.72
N LEU A 267 -12.35 -3.22 6.20
CA LEU A 267 -12.49 -2.95 7.63
C LEU A 267 -13.34 -4.02 8.32
N ASN A 268 -14.45 -4.44 7.71
CA ASN A 268 -15.28 -5.52 8.25
C ASN A 268 -14.52 -6.84 8.33
N ARG A 269 -13.72 -7.18 7.31
CA ARG A 269 -12.87 -8.38 7.30
C ARG A 269 -11.84 -8.35 8.43
N ILE A 270 -11.25 -7.18 8.72
CA ILE A 270 -10.33 -7.00 9.84
C ILE A 270 -11.07 -7.16 11.18
N ASN A 271 -12.30 -6.63 11.30
CA ASN A 271 -13.10 -6.77 12.52
C ASN A 271 -13.42 -8.24 12.82
N GLU A 272 -13.82 -9.00 11.81
CA GLU A 272 -14.10 -10.43 11.94
C GLU A 272 -12.86 -11.21 12.42
N HIS A 273 -11.68 -10.85 11.89
CA HIS A 273 -10.41 -11.47 12.31
C HIS A 273 -10.04 -11.17 13.77
N ASN A 274 -10.35 -9.96 14.27
CA ASN A 274 -10.09 -9.60 15.67
C ASN A 274 -11.05 -10.28 16.67
N HIS A 275 -12.17 -10.83 16.19
CA HIS A 275 -13.18 -11.49 17.01
C HIS A 275 -13.08 -13.02 17.01
N SER A 276 -12.26 -13.61 16.14
CA SER A 276 -11.98 -15.05 16.06
C SER A 276 -10.80 -15.48 16.92
#